data_AF-A0A521YU05-F1
#
_entry.id   AF-A0A521YU05-F1
#
_cell.length_a   1.000
_cell.length_b   1.000
_cell.length_c   1.000
_cell.angle_alpha   90.00
_cell.angle_beta   90.00
_cell.angle_gamma   90.00
#
_symmetry.space_group_name_H-M   'P 1'
#
loop_
_entity.id
_entity.type
_entity.pdbx_description
1 polymer ?
#
loop_
_entity_poly.entity_id
_entity_poly.type
_entity_poly.pdbx_seq_one_letter_code
_entity_poly.pdbx_strand_id
1 'polypeptide(L)'
;MSLTTDPKDPRLGKWGGKPEDKPTPQDDVYLVLSDEERAKGFVRPYRDAYRHVGLPGPKYPLRDLTDQERERFKTGDGRGNPYVKFEVYPKELEPLTGKCWTQKQLDSVGQGCGTVTTMGRALSETYARDPHFYGATYCYNCMRHFAVGKDGEFVWEGTDERVGT
;
A
#
# COMPACT_ATOMS: atom_id res chain seq x y z
N MET A 1 -9.17 -11.57 15.96
CA MET A 1 -8.94 -11.73 14.52
C MET A 1 -9.23 -13.17 14.12
N SER A 2 -10.08 -13.36 13.12
CA SER A 2 -10.39 -14.65 12.50
C SER A 2 -10.01 -14.61 11.01
N LEU A 3 -9.99 -15.77 10.36
CA LEU A 3 -9.56 -15.91 8.97
C LEU A 3 -10.69 -16.52 8.13
N THR A 4 -10.73 -16.18 6.86
CA THR A 4 -11.64 -16.76 5.88
C THR A 4 -10.91 -17.00 4.56
N THR A 5 -11.37 -17.97 3.78
CA THR A 5 -10.92 -18.21 2.40
C THR A 5 -11.99 -17.82 1.38
N ASP A 6 -13.16 -17.35 1.84
CA ASP A 6 -14.24 -16.88 0.98
C ASP A 6 -14.05 -15.37 0.69
N PRO A 7 -13.68 -14.98 -0.55
CA PRO A 7 -13.53 -13.56 -0.90
C PRO A 7 -14.84 -12.78 -0.87
N LYS A 8 -15.99 -13.46 -0.73
CA LYS A 8 -17.32 -12.85 -0.60
C LYS A 8 -17.86 -12.87 0.83
N ASP A 9 -17.05 -13.28 1.81
CA ASP A 9 -17.47 -13.30 3.21
C ASP A 9 -17.93 -11.88 3.63
N PRO A 10 -19.18 -11.71 4.08
CA PRO A 10 -19.76 -10.39 4.35
C PRO A 10 -19.09 -9.67 5.54
N ARG A 11 -18.27 -10.37 6.33
CA ARG A 11 -17.53 -9.82 7.46
C ARG A 11 -16.18 -9.23 7.06
N LEU A 12 -15.72 -9.44 5.83
CA LEU A 12 -14.49 -8.82 5.34
C LEU A 12 -14.62 -7.29 5.33
N GLY A 13 -13.57 -6.63 5.79
CA GLY A 13 -13.45 -5.18 5.66
C GLY A 13 -13.58 -4.77 4.20
N LYS A 14 -14.29 -3.67 3.93
CA LYS A 14 -14.47 -3.14 2.55
C LYS A 14 -13.24 -2.38 2.06
N TRP A 15 -12.06 -2.82 2.45
CA TRP A 15 -10.82 -2.09 2.25
C TRP A 15 -10.26 -2.37 0.85
N GLY A 16 -10.59 -1.49 -0.11
CA GLY A 16 -10.19 -1.64 -1.52
C GLY A 16 -8.95 -0.84 -1.90
N GLY A 17 -7.84 -0.91 -1.14
CA GLY A 17 -6.63 -0.15 -1.50
C GLY A 17 -6.59 1.29 -0.97
N LYS A 18 -7.61 1.75 -0.23
CA LYS A 18 -7.80 3.17 0.05
C LYS A 18 -7.36 3.54 1.47
N PRO A 19 -6.25 4.29 1.66
CA PRO A 19 -5.89 4.78 2.99
C PRO A 19 -7.07 5.49 3.62
N GLU A 20 -7.43 5.11 4.84
CA GLU A 20 -8.48 5.82 5.57
C GLU A 20 -7.93 7.17 6.02
N ASP A 21 -8.80 8.12 6.37
CA ASP A 21 -8.36 9.41 6.94
C ASP A 21 -8.43 9.43 8.46
N LYS A 22 -9.11 8.45 9.07
CA LYS A 22 -9.28 8.32 10.53
C LYS A 22 -8.75 6.98 11.03
N PRO A 23 -8.27 6.90 12.28
CA PRO A 23 -7.97 5.63 12.92
C PRO A 23 -9.19 4.73 12.96
N THR A 24 -8.99 3.44 12.69
CA THR A 24 -10.01 2.39 12.76
C THR A 24 -9.43 1.16 13.46
N PRO A 25 -10.26 0.36 14.14
CA PRO A 25 -9.83 -0.93 14.65
C PRO A 25 -9.36 -1.86 13.52
N GLN A 26 -8.57 -2.86 13.90
CA GLN A 26 -8.22 -3.95 13.00
C GLN A 26 -9.47 -4.72 12.56
N ASP A 27 -9.46 -5.28 11.34
CA ASP A 27 -10.59 -6.08 10.86
C ASP A 27 -10.79 -7.35 11.71
N ASP A 28 -12.05 -7.72 11.93
CA ASP A 28 -12.42 -8.93 12.67
C ASP A 28 -12.09 -10.21 11.89
N VAL A 29 -12.10 -10.12 10.56
CA VAL A 29 -11.89 -11.22 9.61
C VAL A 29 -10.94 -10.79 8.51
N TYR A 30 -9.91 -11.60 8.23
CA TYR A 30 -9.03 -11.40 7.08
C TYR A 30 -9.15 -12.54 6.08
N LEU A 31 -9.13 -12.18 4.80
CA LEU A 31 -9.04 -13.13 3.71
C LEU A 31 -7.63 -13.71 3.65
N VAL A 32 -7.49 -15.02 3.52
CA VAL A 32 -6.23 -15.73 3.28
C VAL A 32 -6.39 -16.70 2.12
N LEU A 33 -5.27 -17.11 1.53
CA LEU A 33 -5.26 -18.28 0.64
C LEU A 33 -5.68 -19.53 1.42
N SER A 34 -6.24 -20.53 0.75
CA SER A 34 -6.54 -21.81 1.39
C SER A 34 -5.27 -22.52 1.85
N ASP A 35 -5.40 -23.46 2.79
CA ASP A 35 -4.27 -24.23 3.30
C ASP A 35 -3.59 -25.02 2.17
N GLU A 36 -4.37 -25.55 1.22
CA GLU A 36 -3.87 -26.24 0.03
C GLU A 36 -3.05 -25.31 -0.87
N GLU A 37 -3.49 -24.07 -1.09
CA GLU A 37 -2.74 -23.09 -1.88
C GLU A 37 -1.44 -22.69 -1.19
N ARG A 38 -1.45 -22.48 0.14
CA ARG A 38 -0.22 -22.15 0.89
C ARG A 38 0.76 -23.33 0.94
N ALA A 39 0.27 -24.57 0.87
CA ALA A 39 1.09 -25.78 0.83
C ALA A 39 1.83 -26.00 -0.51
N LYS A 40 1.49 -25.28 -1.58
CA LYS A 40 2.19 -25.36 -2.88
C LYS A 40 3.61 -24.75 -2.88
N GLY A 41 4.09 -24.27 -1.73
CA GLY A 41 5.42 -23.68 -1.54
C GLY A 41 5.42 -22.16 -1.69
N PHE A 42 6.46 -21.49 -1.18
CA PHE A 42 6.54 -20.02 -1.19
C PHE A 42 7.36 -19.50 -2.38
N VAL A 43 6.93 -18.37 -2.94
CA VAL A 43 7.63 -17.64 -4.01
C VAL A 43 8.47 -16.48 -3.46
N ARG A 44 8.26 -16.10 -2.19
CA ARG A 44 9.07 -15.15 -1.43
C ARG A 44 9.43 -15.74 -0.07
N PRO A 45 10.49 -15.24 0.60
CA PRO A 45 10.79 -15.62 1.98
C PRO A 45 9.60 -15.38 2.91
N TYR A 46 9.35 -16.31 3.84
CA TYR A 46 8.41 -16.08 4.92
C TYR A 46 8.88 -14.91 5.78
N ARG A 47 8.00 -13.94 5.99
CA ARG A 47 8.21 -12.79 6.87
C ARG A 47 6.92 -12.45 7.58
N ASP A 48 7.00 -12.17 8.85
CA ASP A 48 5.84 -11.93 9.72
C ASP A 48 5.91 -10.60 10.47
N ALA A 49 6.88 -9.76 10.15
CA ALA A 49 6.99 -8.42 10.70
C ALA A 49 7.29 -7.40 9.60
N TYR A 50 6.66 -6.24 9.67
CA TYR A 50 6.89 -5.12 8.76
C TYR A 50 6.87 -3.79 9.52
N ARG A 51 7.57 -2.80 8.97
CA ARG A 51 7.74 -1.47 9.54
C ARG A 51 7.07 -0.40 8.69
N HIS A 52 6.35 0.52 9.34
CA HIS A 52 5.72 1.65 8.66
C HIS A 52 6.75 2.76 8.40
N VAL A 53 7.11 2.97 7.14
CA VAL A 53 8.12 3.94 6.73
C VAL A 53 7.57 5.10 5.89
N GLY A 54 6.26 5.07 5.56
CA GLY A 54 5.61 6.07 4.74
C GLY A 54 5.89 5.89 3.25
N LEU A 55 5.38 6.83 2.44
CA LEU A 55 5.53 6.74 0.98
C LEU A 55 7.01 6.80 0.58
N PRO A 56 7.43 6.03 -0.44
CA PRO A 56 8.80 6.10 -0.96
C PRO A 56 9.13 7.45 -1.59
N GLY A 57 8.12 8.23 -1.96
CA GLY A 57 8.28 9.51 -2.66
C GLY A 57 8.50 9.37 -4.18
N PRO A 58 8.64 10.51 -4.86
CA PRO A 58 8.92 10.56 -6.29
C PRO A 58 10.33 10.01 -6.57
N LYS A 59 10.45 9.24 -7.66
CA LYS A 59 11.69 8.68 -8.17
C LYS A 59 12.30 9.54 -9.28
N TYR A 60 11.46 10.36 -9.94
CA TYR A 60 11.85 11.22 -11.05
C TYR A 60 11.60 12.70 -10.74
N PRO A 61 12.16 13.63 -11.56
CA PRO A 61 12.01 15.05 -11.33
C PRO A 61 10.55 15.50 -11.25
N LEU A 62 10.25 16.33 -10.26
CA LEU A 62 8.98 17.01 -10.12
C LEU A 62 8.99 18.34 -10.86
N ARG A 63 7.89 18.66 -11.53
CA ARG A 63 7.58 20.00 -12.06
C ARG A 63 6.21 20.46 -11.62
N ASP A 64 5.93 21.74 -11.80
CA ASP A 64 4.58 22.26 -11.67
C ASP A 64 3.68 21.70 -12.78
N LEU A 65 2.39 21.57 -12.45
CA LEU A 65 1.36 21.25 -13.44
C LEU A 65 1.26 22.40 -14.46
N THR A 66 0.89 22.08 -15.70
CA THR A 66 0.48 23.09 -16.68
C THR A 66 -0.96 23.53 -16.42
N ASP A 67 -1.43 24.62 -17.05
CA ASP A 67 -2.83 25.04 -16.94
C ASP A 67 -3.80 23.98 -17.47
N GLN A 68 -3.42 23.28 -18.54
CA GLN A 68 -4.19 22.18 -19.10
C GLN A 68 -4.28 21.00 -18.13
N GLU A 69 -3.18 20.65 -17.46
CA GLU A 69 -3.16 19.59 -16.45
C GLU A 69 -3.96 19.95 -15.20
N ARG A 70 -3.87 21.22 -14.75
CA ARG A 70 -4.69 21.73 -13.65
C ARG A 70 -6.18 21.60 -13.96
N GLU A 71 -6.60 21.97 -15.16
CA GLU A 71 -8.00 21.84 -15.57
C GLU A 71 -8.41 20.37 -15.71
N ARG A 72 -7.57 19.55 -16.36
CA ARG A 72 -7.83 18.11 -16.54
C ARG A 72 -7.94 17.36 -15.22
N PHE A 73 -7.08 17.69 -14.26
CA PHE A 73 -6.99 17.01 -12.96
C PHE A 73 -7.53 17.85 -11.79
N LYS A 74 -8.47 18.77 -12.07
CA LYS A 74 -9.06 19.67 -11.07
C LYS A 74 -9.72 18.98 -9.88
N THR A 75 -10.11 17.71 -10.03
CA THR A 75 -10.69 16.89 -8.96
C THR A 75 -9.65 16.32 -8.00
N GLY A 76 -8.36 16.49 -8.29
CA GLY A 76 -7.28 15.96 -7.46
C GLY A 76 -7.28 14.43 -7.39
N ASP A 77 -6.95 13.90 -6.22
CA ASP A 77 -6.93 12.46 -5.94
C ASP A 77 -8.33 11.83 -5.73
N GLY A 78 -9.40 12.60 -5.94
CA GLY A 78 -10.77 12.17 -5.68
C GLY A 78 -11.17 12.13 -4.21
N ARG A 79 -10.31 12.64 -3.31
CA ARG A 79 -10.54 12.74 -1.85
C ARG A 79 -10.45 14.17 -1.33
N GLY A 80 -10.51 15.14 -2.25
CA GLY A 80 -10.40 16.56 -1.92
C GLY A 80 -8.96 17.06 -1.79
N ASN A 81 -7.93 16.25 -2.12
CA ASN A 81 -6.55 16.72 -2.15
C ASN A 81 -6.17 17.12 -3.59
N PRO A 82 -5.93 18.42 -3.88
CA PRO A 82 -5.52 18.85 -5.21
C PRO A 82 -4.11 18.35 -5.53
N TYR A 83 -3.86 18.08 -6.82
CA TYR A 83 -2.52 17.80 -7.30
C TYR A 83 -1.71 19.08 -7.39
N VAL A 84 -0.47 19.04 -6.91
CA VAL A 84 0.43 20.20 -6.79
C VAL A 84 1.69 20.04 -7.63
N LYS A 85 2.14 18.79 -7.86
CA LYS A 85 3.32 18.50 -8.68
C LYS A 85 3.06 17.35 -9.64
N PHE A 86 3.76 17.36 -10.76
CA PHE A 86 3.80 16.27 -11.73
C PHE A 86 5.21 15.69 -11.77
N GLU A 87 5.32 14.39 -11.50
CA GLU A 87 6.54 13.61 -11.65
C GLU A 87 6.68 13.18 -13.10
N VAL A 88 7.75 13.62 -13.76
CA VAL A 88 7.98 13.35 -15.18
C VAL A 88 8.72 12.04 -15.33
N TYR A 89 8.11 11.07 -16.01
CA TYR A 89 8.80 9.81 -16.29
C TYR A 89 9.75 9.96 -17.47
N PRO A 90 10.86 9.22 -17.47
CA PRO A 90 11.82 9.24 -18.57
C PRO A 90 11.21 8.53 -19.79
N LYS A 91 11.68 8.88 -21.00
CA LYS A 91 11.05 8.45 -22.28
C LYS A 91 11.00 6.94 -22.47
N GLU A 92 11.89 6.21 -21.80
CA GLU A 92 11.97 4.75 -21.84
C GLU A 92 10.74 4.08 -21.20
N LEU A 93 9.96 4.81 -20.40
CA LEU A 93 8.72 4.31 -19.77
C LEU A 93 7.46 4.63 -20.58
N GLU A 94 7.58 5.22 -21.76
CA GLU A 94 6.43 5.45 -22.64
C GLU A 94 5.65 4.14 -22.90
N PRO A 95 4.30 4.18 -22.91
CA PRO A 95 3.45 5.38 -22.95
C PRO A 95 3.16 6.02 -21.57
N LEU A 96 3.76 5.55 -20.47
CA LEU A 96 3.58 6.18 -19.16
C LEU A 96 4.38 7.47 -19.08
N THR A 97 3.69 8.62 -19.03
CA THR A 97 4.32 9.94 -19.09
C THR A 97 4.68 10.53 -17.73
N GLY A 98 4.06 10.03 -16.65
CA GLY A 98 4.30 10.55 -15.31
C GLY A 98 3.20 10.24 -14.31
N LYS A 99 3.30 10.90 -13.15
CA LYS A 99 2.36 10.76 -12.03
C LYS A 99 2.11 12.10 -11.36
N CYS A 100 0.85 12.39 -11.06
CA CYS A 100 0.48 13.55 -10.25
C CYS A 100 0.64 13.25 -8.75
N TRP A 101 1.12 14.25 -8.01
CA TRP A 101 1.31 14.19 -6.56
C TRP A 101 0.50 15.28 -5.87
N THR A 102 -0.17 14.92 -4.77
CA THR A 102 -0.82 15.89 -3.87
C THR A 102 0.16 16.35 -2.80
N GLN A 103 -0.08 17.52 -2.20
CA GLN A 103 0.79 18.02 -1.13
C GLN A 103 0.85 17.03 0.04
N LYS A 104 -0.30 16.48 0.42
CA LYS A 104 -0.42 15.46 1.47
C LYS A 104 0.45 14.23 1.22
N GLN A 105 0.57 13.78 -0.04
CA GLN A 105 1.43 12.66 -0.40
C GLN A 105 2.91 13.02 -0.32
N LEU A 106 3.28 14.23 -0.74
CA LEU A 106 4.67 14.71 -0.64
C LEU A 106 5.09 14.88 0.82
N ASP A 107 4.20 15.41 1.66
CA ASP A 107 4.44 15.59 3.09
C ASP A 107 4.56 14.25 3.83
N SER A 108 3.97 13.17 3.33
CA SER A 108 4.05 11.84 3.96
C SER A 108 5.25 11.01 3.51
N VAL A 109 6.08 11.52 2.60
CA VAL A 109 7.28 10.81 2.13
C VAL A 109 8.25 10.59 3.28
N GLY A 110 8.58 9.33 3.54
CA GLY A 110 9.45 8.93 4.65
C GLY A 110 8.89 9.22 6.05
N GLN A 111 7.64 9.66 6.18
CA GLN A 111 7.02 10.03 7.47
C GLN A 111 6.17 8.91 8.07
N GLY A 112 6.54 7.64 7.84
CA GLY A 112 5.91 6.52 8.55
C GLY A 112 6.20 6.59 10.05
N CYS A 113 5.31 6.04 10.88
CA CYS A 113 5.49 6.12 12.34
C CYS A 113 6.66 5.29 12.89
N GLY A 114 7.32 4.47 12.06
CA GLY A 114 8.45 3.64 12.45
C GLY A 114 8.08 2.39 13.25
N THR A 115 6.81 2.21 13.61
CA THR A 115 6.35 1.03 14.36
C THR A 115 6.50 -0.24 13.53
N VAL A 116 7.01 -1.29 14.16
CA VAL A 116 7.01 -2.66 13.65
C VAL A 116 5.71 -3.34 14.06
N THR A 117 4.98 -3.86 13.08
CA THR A 117 3.77 -4.66 13.32
C THR A 117 4.05 -6.10 12.95
N THR A 118 3.73 -7.02 13.87
CA THR A 118 3.80 -8.47 13.65
C THR A 118 2.47 -9.01 13.15
N MET A 119 2.50 -9.98 12.24
CA MET A 119 1.37 -10.50 11.51
C MET A 119 1.21 -12.00 11.73
N GLY A 120 -0.04 -12.49 11.78
CA GLY A 120 -0.33 -13.89 12.00
C GLY A 120 0.17 -14.80 10.87
N ARG A 121 0.59 -16.02 11.23
CA ARG A 121 1.23 -16.99 10.34
C ARG A 121 0.53 -17.18 8.99
N ALA A 122 -0.79 -17.40 8.96
CA ALA A 122 -1.51 -17.65 7.71
C ALA A 122 -1.51 -16.44 6.74
N LEU A 123 -1.49 -15.21 7.27
CA LEU A 123 -1.37 -13.98 6.47
C LEU A 123 0.06 -13.87 5.90
N SER A 124 1.07 -14.16 6.73
CA SER A 124 2.48 -14.18 6.33
C SER A 124 2.77 -15.24 5.27
N GLU A 125 2.22 -16.44 5.43
CA GLU A 125 2.27 -17.51 4.42
C GLU A 125 1.52 -17.11 3.13
N THR A 126 0.42 -16.37 3.25
CA THR A 126 -0.31 -15.84 2.08
C THR A 126 0.57 -14.88 1.28
N TYR A 127 1.25 -13.91 1.92
CA TYR A 127 2.21 -13.05 1.24
C TYR A 127 3.40 -13.82 0.65
N ALA A 128 3.92 -14.82 1.37
CA ALA A 128 5.03 -15.63 0.90
C ALA A 128 4.65 -16.46 -0.34
N ARG A 129 3.38 -16.87 -0.46
CA ARG A 129 2.84 -17.60 -1.61
C ARG A 129 2.41 -16.70 -2.76
N ASP A 130 1.74 -15.60 -2.46
CA ASP A 130 1.24 -14.59 -3.40
C ASP A 130 1.49 -13.18 -2.84
N PRO A 131 2.61 -12.54 -3.23
CA PRO A 131 2.99 -11.23 -2.70
C PRO A 131 1.98 -10.13 -3.03
N HIS A 132 1.19 -10.28 -4.08
CA HIS A 132 0.25 -9.25 -4.52
C HIS A 132 -1.19 -9.49 -4.02
N PHE A 133 -1.38 -10.50 -3.16
CA PHE A 133 -2.70 -10.89 -2.65
C PHE A 133 -3.43 -9.75 -1.91
N TYR A 134 -2.69 -8.91 -1.20
CA TYR A 134 -3.23 -7.79 -0.44
C TYR A 134 -2.87 -6.45 -1.06
N GLY A 135 -3.83 -5.52 -1.06
CA GLY A 135 -3.60 -4.11 -1.43
C GLY A 135 -3.14 -3.21 -0.28
N ALA A 136 -3.25 -3.68 0.98
CA ALA A 136 -2.72 -3.02 2.17
C ALA A 136 -2.51 -3.95 3.33
N THR A 137 -1.87 -3.40 4.35
CA THR A 137 -1.76 -3.99 5.68
C THR A 137 -1.93 -2.93 6.76
N TYR A 138 -2.10 -3.36 8.00
CA TYR A 138 -2.51 -2.54 9.14
C TYR A 138 -1.31 -2.08 9.98
N CYS A 139 -1.20 -0.79 10.25
CA CYS A 139 -0.26 -0.28 11.24
C CYS A 139 -0.93 -0.24 12.61
N TYR A 140 -0.44 -1.02 13.59
CA TYR A 140 -1.07 -1.09 14.91
C TYR A 140 -0.97 0.22 15.71
N ASN A 141 0.10 0.99 15.53
CA ASN A 141 0.27 2.28 16.22
C ASN A 141 -0.57 3.41 15.58
N CYS A 142 -0.56 3.52 14.25
CA CYS A 142 -1.43 4.49 13.56
C CYS A 142 -2.91 4.08 13.57
N MET A 143 -3.18 2.83 13.92
CA MET A 143 -4.50 2.18 13.90
C MET A 143 -5.19 2.38 12.55
N ARG A 144 -4.51 2.00 11.46
CA ARG A 144 -5.03 2.20 10.10
C ARG A 144 -4.35 1.29 9.09
N HIS A 145 -5.08 0.94 8.03
CA HIS A 145 -4.55 0.31 6.83
C HIS A 145 -3.89 1.31 5.86
N PHE A 146 -2.68 0.99 5.39
CA PHE A 146 -1.98 1.75 4.35
C PHE A 146 -1.58 0.84 3.19
N ALA A 147 -1.50 1.43 2.00
CA ALA A 147 -1.19 0.69 0.79
C ALA A 147 0.11 -0.11 0.91
N VAL A 148 0.13 -1.31 0.34
CA VAL A 148 1.34 -2.11 0.11
C VAL A 148 1.68 -2.14 -1.38
N GLY A 149 2.76 -2.84 -1.73
CA GLY A 149 3.33 -2.89 -3.08
C GLY A 149 4.47 -1.91 -3.27
N LYS A 150 4.92 -1.77 -4.52
CA LYS A 150 6.12 -0.97 -4.88
C LYS A 150 6.06 0.50 -4.44
N ASP A 151 4.85 1.04 -4.34
CA ASP A 151 4.56 2.43 -3.93
C ASP A 151 3.89 2.49 -2.55
N GLY A 152 3.84 1.35 -1.84
CA GLY A 152 3.24 1.22 -0.52
C GLY A 152 4.10 1.76 0.62
N GLU A 153 3.54 1.82 1.82
CA GLU A 153 4.13 2.54 2.96
C GLU A 153 4.95 1.67 3.91
N PHE A 154 5.03 0.36 3.66
CA PHE A 154 5.68 -0.60 4.55
C PHE A 154 6.87 -1.29 3.89
N VAL A 155 7.88 -1.58 4.71
CA VAL A 155 8.98 -2.49 4.35
C VAL A 155 8.98 -3.68 5.29
N TRP A 156 9.43 -4.84 4.81
CA TRP A 156 9.61 -5.99 5.68
C TRP A 156 10.71 -5.73 6.72
N GLU A 157 10.48 -6.14 7.97
CA GLU A 157 11.41 -5.85 9.06
C GLU A 157 12.81 -6.45 8.80
N GLY A 158 13.85 -5.68 9.12
CA GLY A 158 15.24 -6.03 8.78
C GLY A 158 15.63 -5.87 7.30
N THR A 159 14.78 -5.28 6.46
CA THR A 159 15.06 -5.03 5.04
C THR A 159 14.56 -3.66 4.57
N ASP A 160 14.92 -3.29 3.33
CA ASP A 160 14.32 -2.18 2.58
C ASP A 160 13.31 -2.65 1.52
N GLU A 161 12.98 -3.94 1.51
CA GLU A 161 12.04 -4.55 0.56
C GLU A 161 10.61 -4.16 0.91
N ARG A 162 9.86 -3.60 -0.05
CA ARG A 162 8.47 -3.17 0.18
C ARG A 162 7.57 -4.39 0.40
N VAL A 163 6.70 -4.31 1.40
CA VAL A 163 5.66 -5.33 1.60
C VAL A 163 4.80 -5.44 0.34
N GLY A 164 4.51 -6.66 -0.08
CA GLY A 164 3.68 -6.93 -1.25
C GLY A 164 4.37 -6.73 -2.62
N THR A 165 5.69 -6.98 -2.68
CA THR A 165 6.51 -6.94 -3.91
C THR A 165 7.31 -8.22 -4.13
#